data_AF-A0A2V8FGX0-F1
#
_entry.id   AF-A0A2V8FGX0-F1
#
_cell.length_a   1.000
_cell.length_b   1.000
_cell.length_c   1.000
_cell.angle_alpha   90.00
_cell.angle_beta   90.00
_cell.angle_gamma   90.00
#
_symmetry.space_group_name_H-M   'P 1'
#
loop_
_entity.id
_entity.type
_entity.pdbx_description
1 polymer ?
#
loop_
_entity_poly.entity_id
_entity_poly.type
_entity_poly.pdbx_seq_one_letter_code
_entity_poly.pdbx_strand_id
1 'polypeptide(L)' 'MNTVGWLTLQENLISIRPKEADDRRITLTATQQSNITWLSLLLIPGFVFATGVFTWWRRR' A
#
# COMPACT_ATOMS: atom_id res chain seq x y z
N MET A 1 36.88 38.86 8.65
CA MET A 1 36.25 37.52 8.73
C MET A 1 35.32 37.53 9.92
N ASN A 2 34.00 37.39 9.68
CA ASN A 2 32.99 37.49 10.73
C ASN A 2 32.50 36.08 11.08
N THR A 3 33.07 35.50 12.12
CA THR A 3 32.71 34.18 12.68
C THR A 3 31.31 34.19 13.31
N VAL A 4 30.81 35.37 13.72
CA VAL A 4 29.46 35.55 14.28
C VAL A 4 28.39 35.36 13.21
N GLY A 5 28.65 35.79 11.96
CA GLY A 5 27.75 35.56 10.83
C GLY A 5 27.56 34.08 10.44
N TRP A 6 28.47 33.20 10.87
CA TRP A 6 28.40 31.75 10.64
C TRP A 6 27.59 31.03 11.73
N LEU A 7 27.64 31.54 12.97
CA LEU A 7 26.87 31.02 14.11
C LEU A 7 25.41 31.48 14.11
N THR A 8 25.12 32.63 13.51
CA THR A 8 23.74 33.13 13.36
C THR A 8 23.00 32.52 12.17
N LEU A 9 23.66 31.68 11.37
CA LEU A 9 23.05 30.92 10.26
C LEU A 9 22.29 29.66 10.76
N GLN A 10 22.00 29.57 12.05
CA GLN A 10 21.35 28.42 12.70
C GLN A 10 19.83 28.55 12.86
N GLU A 11 19.20 29.56 12.27
CA GLU A 11 17.73 29.70 12.29
C GLU A 11 17.08 29.86 10.93
N ASN A 12 17.79 29.57 9.82
CA ASN A 12 17.05 29.18 8.62
C ASN A 12 16.58 27.74 8.84
N LEU A 13 15.53 27.57 9.66
CA LEU A 13 14.82 26.29 9.79
C LEU A 13 14.58 25.82 8.36
N ILE A 14 15.26 24.74 7.97
CA ILE A 14 14.95 24.01 6.75
C ILE A 14 13.57 23.41 7.00
N SER A 15 12.53 24.22 6.75
CA SER A 15 11.15 23.78 6.79
C SER A 15 11.00 22.83 5.62
N ILE A 16 11.06 21.53 5.88
CA ILE A 16 10.64 20.54 4.91
C ILE A 16 9.15 20.80 4.70
N ARG A 17 8.79 21.37 3.54
CA ARG A 17 7.37 21.53 3.21
C ARG A 17 6.73 20.14 3.24
N PRO A 18 5.55 19.99 3.86
CA PRO A 18 4.80 18.76 3.75
C PRO A 18 4.65 18.45 2.25
N LYS A 19 5.05 17.24 1.86
CA LYS A 19 4.77 16.77 0.50
C LYS A 19 3.26 16.60 0.41
N GLU A 20 2.64 17.35 -0.49
CA GLU A 20 1.21 17.22 -0.79
C GLU A 20 0.86 15.75 -1.00
N ALA A 21 -0.30 15.34 -0.50
CA ALA A 21 -0.79 13.99 -0.72
C ALA A 21 -0.92 13.77 -2.22
N ASP A 22 -0.07 12.88 -2.73
CA ASP A 22 -0.02 12.52 -4.14
C ASP A 22 -1.38 11.89 -4.51
N ASP A 23 -2.17 12.51 -5.39
CA ASP A 23 -3.48 11.96 -5.80
C ASP A 23 -3.26 10.75 -6.71
N ARG A 24 -3.09 9.59 -6.08
CA ARG A 24 -2.84 8.32 -6.74
C ARG A 24 -4.16 7.65 -7.07
N ARG A 25 -4.81 8.15 -8.13
CA ARG A 25 -6.01 7.50 -8.68
C ARG A 25 -5.63 6.26 -9.47
N ILE A 26 -6.13 5.11 -9.03
CA ILE A 26 -6.04 3.86 -9.78
C ILE A 26 -7.29 3.78 -10.68
N THR A 27 -7.09 3.92 -11.98
CA THR A 27 -8.16 3.72 -12.97
C THR A 27 -8.15 2.26 -13.42
N LEU A 28 -9.21 1.53 -13.07
CA LEU A 28 -9.39 0.13 -13.49
C LEU A 28 -10.33 0.08 -14.68
N THR A 29 -10.02 -0.80 -15.63
CA THR A 29 -11.00 -1.19 -16.65
C THR A 29 -12.10 -2.03 -15.99
N ALA A 30 -13.30 -2.04 -16.59
CA ALA A 30 -14.42 -2.84 -16.07
C ALA A 30 -14.05 -4.33 -15.90
N THR A 31 -13.25 -4.86 -16.83
CA THR A 31 -12.75 -6.23 -16.77
C THR A 31 -11.79 -6.45 -15.61
N GLN A 32 -10.87 -5.51 -15.36
CA GLN A 32 -9.95 -5.60 -14.21
C GLN A 32 -10.72 -5.60 -12.89
N GLN A 33 -11.72 -4.73 -12.76
CA GLN A 33 -12.54 -4.67 -11.55
C GLN A 33 -13.35 -5.96 -11.33
N SER A 34 -13.97 -6.50 -12.39
CA SER A 34 -14.68 -7.78 -12.33
C SER A 34 -13.74 -8.92 -11.92
N ASN A 35 -12.56 -9.01 -12.54
CA ASN A 35 -11.58 -10.05 -12.23
C ASN A 35 -11.13 -9.97 -10.76
N ILE A 36 -10.80 -8.77 -10.27
CA ILE A 36 -10.41 -8.57 -8.86
C ILE A 36 -11.54 -8.99 -7.92
N THR A 37 -12.78 -8.66 -8.26
CA THR A 37 -13.97 -9.02 -7.48
C THR A 37 -14.10 -10.55 -7.39
N TRP A 38 -14.06 -11.27 -8.51
CA TRP A 38 -14.16 -12.74 -8.51
C TRP A 38 -12.97 -13.42 -7.82
N LEU A 39 -11.75 -12.92 -8.03
CA LEU A 39 -10.55 -13.46 -7.40
C LEU A 39 -10.59 -13.33 -5.87
N SER A 40 -10.92 -12.14 -5.38
CA SER A 40 -10.88 -11.82 -3.95
C SER A 40 -12.04 -12.43 -3.17
N LEU A 41 -13.25 -12.43 -3.73
CA LEU A 41 -14.45 -12.86 -3.00
C LEU A 41 -14.71 -14.36 -3.11
N LEU A 42 -14.32 -15.00 -4.21
CA LEU A 42 -14.68 -16.40 -4.46
C LEU A 42 -13.47 -17.29 -4.66
N LEU A 43 -12.54 -16.91 -5.53
CA LEU A 43 -11.45 -17.82 -5.91
C LEU A 43 -10.47 -18.05 -4.77
N ILE A 44 -10.01 -16.99 -4.10
CA ILE A 44 -9.09 -17.11 -2.94
C ILE A 44 -9.77 -17.83 -1.76
N PRO A 45 -10.96 -17.41 -1.27
CA PRO A 45 -11.61 -18.10 -0.16
C PRO A 45 -11.98 -19.55 -0.50
N GLY A 46 -12.45 -19.79 -1.73
CA GLY A 46 -12.79 -21.12 -2.21
C GLY A 46 -11.58 -22.06 -2.25
N PHE A 47 -10.42 -21.56 -2.66
CA PHE A 47 -9.17 -22.33 -2.63
C PHE A 47 -8.77 -22.70 -1.20
N VAL A 48 -8.78 -21.73 -0.28
CA VAL A 48 -8.48 -21.98 1.14
C VAL A 48 -9.44 -23.04 1.71
N PHE A 49 -10.74 -22.91 1.47
CA PHE A 49 -11.73 -23.89 1.92
C PHE A 49 -11.49 -25.28 1.31
N ALA A 50 -11.24 -25.35 0.00
CA ALA A 50 -10.96 -26.62 -0.69
C ALA A 50 -9.74 -27.33 -0.09
N THR A 51 -8.67 -26.60 0.23
CA THR A 51 -7.50 -27.20 0.91
C THR A 51 -7.85 -27.73 2.30
N GLY A 52 -8.68 -27.01 3.06
CA GLY A 52 -9.18 -27.47 4.36
C GLY A 52 -9.98 -28.77 4.25
N VAL A 53 -10.94 -28.82 3.32
CA VAL A 53 -11.75 -30.03 3.06
C VAL A 53 -10.87 -31.20 2.58
N PHE A 54 -9.96 -30.94 1.64
CA PHE A 54 -9.04 -31.96 1.12
C PHE A 54 -8.18 -32.58 2.23
N THR A 55 -7.63 -31.75 3.13
CA THR A 55 -6.82 -32.23 4.24
C THR A 55 -7.64 -33.00 5.28
N TRP A 56 -8.90 -32.62 5.52
CA TRP A 56 -9.81 -33.37 6.38
C TRP A 56 -10.15 -34.75 5.81
N TRP A 57 -10.45 -34.83 4.51
CA TRP A 57 -10.70 -36.12 3.84
C TRP A 57 -9.48 -37.03 3.84
N ARG A 58 -8.27 -36.49 3.76
CA ARG A 58 -7.03 -37.29 3.80
C ARG A 58 -6.70 -37.82 5.20
N ARG A 59 -7.26 -37.23 6.26
CA ARG A 59 -7.02 -37.62 7.66
C ARG A 59 -8.06 -38.61 8.20
N ARG A 60 -9.20 -38.75 7.53
CA ARG A 60 -10.18 -39.83 7.78
C ARG A 60 -9.84 -41.04 6.92
#